data_AF-A0A1Y2VJS9-F1
#
_entry.id   AF-A0A1Y2VJS9-F1
#
_cell.length_a   1.000
_cell.length_b   1.000
_cell.length_c   1.000
_cell.angle_alpha   90.00
_cell.angle_beta   90.00
_cell.angle_gamma   90.00
#
_symmetry.space_group_name_H-M   'P 1'
#
loop_
_entity.id
_entity.type
_entity.pdbx_description
1 polymer ?
#
loop_
_entity_poly.entity_id
_entity_poly.type
_entity_poly.pdbx_seq_one_letter_code
_entity_poly.pdbx_strand_id
1 'polypeptide(L)'
;MTVLDYAIEIGQADSVELACDAGICLRSEYISRFELVKHRIPHERIASVLVGALSRERRELLRFALSELPREDIDGLGLQTDVLLDQKAFDVIEALKQRGITIPLAFEAIEPGSIYHWQGIDISIVQKLHDAGFHDVDSAHYGYTPIATIVPSGVLRLNDVELLLWFEKHGANFYAPLPAPDYYSCTRDDSLPSIHPITHRTAEAFGITASSAWLCEQDFLGGRDLLRNIFCVRRSGPL
;
A
#
# COMPACT_ATOMS: atom_id res chain seq x y z
N MET A 1 -20.59 4.71 -12.82
CA MET A 1 -20.88 5.12 -11.44
C MET A 1 -21.82 4.07 -10.86
N THR A 2 -21.34 3.27 -9.92
CA THR A 2 -22.11 2.21 -9.25
C THR A 2 -22.96 2.79 -8.11
N VAL A 3 -23.84 1.98 -7.50
CA VAL A 3 -24.60 2.38 -6.30
C VAL A 3 -23.65 2.70 -5.14
N LEU A 4 -22.57 1.91 -5.00
CA LEU A 4 -21.55 2.13 -3.99
C LEU A 4 -20.77 3.44 -4.22
N ASP A 5 -20.43 3.75 -5.48
CA ASP A 5 -19.79 5.03 -5.83
C ASP A 5 -20.62 6.22 -5.33
N TYR A 6 -21.92 6.19 -5.64
CA TYR A 6 -22.83 7.25 -5.26
C TYR A 6 -22.96 7.36 -3.74
N ALA A 7 -23.12 6.25 -3.03
CA ALA A 7 -23.22 6.21 -1.57
C ALA A 7 -21.99 6.79 -0.88
N ILE A 8 -20.78 6.49 -1.39
CA ILE A 8 -19.52 7.09 -0.91
C ILE A 8 -19.51 8.60 -1.18
N GLU A 9 -19.87 9.02 -2.38
CA GLU A 9 -19.84 10.43 -2.79
C GLU A 9 -20.80 11.33 -1.99
N ILE A 10 -21.96 10.81 -1.60
CA ILE A 10 -22.94 11.53 -0.77
C ILE A 10 -22.74 11.31 0.74
N GLY A 11 -21.82 10.42 1.11
CA GLY A 11 -21.44 10.20 2.49
C GLY A 11 -22.41 9.37 3.35
N GLN A 12 -23.19 8.51 2.72
CA GLN A 12 -24.22 7.70 3.38
C GLN A 12 -23.62 6.35 3.83
N ALA A 13 -22.99 6.33 5.00
CA ALA A 13 -22.32 5.13 5.53
C ALA A 13 -23.24 3.89 5.60
N ASP A 14 -24.51 4.06 5.99
CA ASP A 14 -25.49 2.96 6.02
C ASP A 14 -25.74 2.38 4.62
N SER A 15 -25.72 3.22 3.57
CA SER A 15 -25.88 2.77 2.19
C SER A 15 -24.62 2.06 1.67
N VAL A 16 -23.44 2.51 2.11
CA VAL A 16 -22.16 1.83 1.83
C VAL A 16 -22.15 0.44 2.47
N GLU A 17 -22.57 0.34 3.73
CA GLU A 17 -22.65 -0.92 4.48
C GLU A 17 -23.62 -1.90 3.81
N LEU A 18 -24.83 -1.45 3.49
CA LEU A 18 -25.82 -2.26 2.78
C LEU A 18 -25.32 -2.74 1.41
N ALA A 19 -24.62 -1.89 0.67
CA ALA A 19 -24.00 -2.25 -0.60
C ALA A 19 -22.92 -3.34 -0.43
N CYS A 20 -22.06 -3.22 0.58
CA CYS A 20 -21.05 -4.22 0.89
C CYS A 20 -21.67 -5.55 1.36
N ASP A 21 -22.73 -5.50 2.15
CA ASP A 21 -23.45 -6.69 2.63
C ASP A 21 -24.22 -7.39 1.50
N ALA A 22 -24.60 -6.67 0.46
CA ALA A 22 -25.17 -7.24 -0.77
C ALA A 22 -24.11 -7.96 -1.65
N GLY A 23 -22.85 -8.03 -1.22
CA GLY A 23 -21.78 -8.72 -1.94
C GLY A 23 -21.18 -7.92 -3.08
N ILE A 24 -21.32 -6.59 -3.08
CA ILE A 24 -20.61 -5.73 -4.04
C ILE A 24 -19.11 -5.81 -3.71
N CYS A 25 -18.33 -6.30 -4.67
CA CYS A 25 -16.88 -6.43 -4.55
C CYS A 25 -16.22 -5.04 -4.44
N LEU A 26 -15.31 -4.90 -3.47
CA LEU A 26 -14.58 -3.66 -3.23
C LEU A 26 -13.32 -3.60 -4.08
N ARG A 27 -13.23 -2.55 -4.88
CA ARG A 27 -12.11 -2.26 -5.77
C ARG A 27 -11.28 -1.06 -5.29
N SER A 28 -10.03 -0.98 -5.76
CA SER A 28 -9.10 0.09 -5.42
C SER A 28 -9.60 1.49 -5.81
N GLU A 29 -10.45 1.58 -6.84
CA GLU A 29 -11.01 2.87 -7.27
C GLU A 29 -11.96 3.49 -6.24
N TYR A 30 -12.58 2.69 -5.36
CA TYR A 30 -13.47 3.21 -4.31
C TYR A 30 -12.69 3.96 -3.23
N ILE A 31 -11.50 3.48 -2.85
CA ILE A 31 -10.63 4.17 -1.90
C ILE A 31 -10.09 5.47 -2.51
N SER A 32 -9.66 5.41 -3.76
CA SER A 32 -9.24 6.61 -4.52
C SER A 32 -10.33 7.68 -4.56
N ARG A 33 -11.60 7.27 -4.76
CA ARG A 33 -12.73 8.21 -4.79
C ARG A 33 -13.12 8.73 -3.41
N PHE A 34 -13.05 7.87 -2.40
CA PHE A 34 -13.29 8.27 -1.02
C PHE A 34 -12.35 9.40 -0.60
N GLU A 35 -11.07 9.34 -1.00
CA GLU A 35 -10.09 10.40 -0.78
C GLU A 35 -10.52 11.76 -1.36
N LEU A 36 -11.15 11.76 -2.55
CA LEU A 36 -11.59 13.00 -3.21
C LEU A 36 -12.73 13.70 -2.47
N VAL A 37 -13.54 12.96 -1.71
CA VAL A 37 -14.75 13.47 -1.03
C VAL A 37 -14.59 13.60 0.48
N LYS A 38 -13.46 13.15 1.05
CA LYS A 38 -13.26 13.08 2.51
C LYS A 38 -13.41 14.41 3.25
N HIS A 39 -13.18 15.53 2.58
CA HIS A 39 -13.33 16.87 3.17
C HIS A 39 -14.79 17.31 3.36
N ARG A 40 -15.77 16.57 2.83
CA ARG A 40 -17.19 16.99 2.79
C ARG A 40 -18.10 16.17 3.70
N ILE A 41 -17.62 15.05 4.24
CA ILE A 41 -18.44 13.99 4.82
C ILE A 41 -17.78 13.45 6.11
N PRO A 42 -18.55 12.90 7.07
CA PRO A 42 -18.03 12.08 8.15
C PRO A 42 -17.29 10.83 7.62
N HIS A 43 -16.00 11.01 7.34
CA HIS A 43 -15.11 10.06 6.69
C HIS A 43 -14.83 8.80 7.53
N GLU A 44 -14.78 8.94 8.86
CA GLU A 44 -14.35 7.84 9.73
C GLU A 44 -15.27 6.62 9.66
N ARG A 45 -16.59 6.84 9.61
CA ARG A 45 -17.58 5.75 9.58
C ARG A 45 -17.50 4.98 8.26
N ILE A 46 -17.40 5.69 7.13
CA ILE A 46 -17.28 5.06 5.81
C ILE A 46 -15.98 4.28 5.70
N ALA A 47 -14.85 4.85 6.13
CA ALA A 47 -13.57 4.14 6.15
C ALA A 47 -13.66 2.85 6.98
N SER A 48 -14.32 2.90 8.14
CA SER A 48 -14.51 1.72 9.01
C SER A 48 -15.38 0.65 8.35
N VAL A 49 -16.44 1.05 7.63
CA VAL A 49 -17.29 0.12 6.86
C VAL A 49 -16.50 -0.53 5.73
N LEU A 50 -15.76 0.26 4.94
CA LEU A 50 -14.97 -0.25 3.81
C LEU A 50 -13.88 -1.22 4.29
N VAL A 51 -13.12 -0.86 5.33
CA VAL A 51 -12.10 -1.73 5.93
C VAL A 51 -12.71 -3.02 6.50
N GLY A 52 -13.86 -2.90 7.18
CA GLY A 52 -14.58 -4.05 7.71
C GLY A 52 -15.03 -5.01 6.60
N ALA A 53 -15.57 -4.48 5.52
CA ALA A 53 -15.99 -5.25 4.35
C ALA A 53 -14.79 -5.92 3.64
N LEU A 54 -13.67 -5.22 3.46
CA LEU A 54 -12.42 -5.81 2.91
C LEU A 54 -11.90 -6.96 3.78
N SER A 55 -11.85 -6.73 5.09
CA SER A 55 -11.41 -7.75 6.05
C SER A 55 -12.32 -8.99 6.02
N ARG A 56 -13.64 -8.79 5.87
CA ARG A 56 -14.61 -9.88 5.69
C ARG A 56 -14.39 -10.63 4.38
N GLU A 57 -14.26 -9.91 3.26
CA GLU A 57 -14.00 -10.47 1.93
C GLU A 57 -12.74 -11.36 1.93
N ARG A 58 -11.64 -10.90 2.55
CA ARG A 58 -10.40 -11.69 2.66
C ARG A 58 -10.54 -12.94 3.52
N ARG A 59 -11.29 -12.89 4.62
CA ARG A 59 -11.58 -14.08 5.44
C ARG A 59 -12.47 -15.08 4.70
N GLU A 60 -13.44 -14.60 3.94
CA GLU A 60 -14.33 -15.44 3.14
C GLU A 60 -13.57 -16.12 2.00
N LEU A 61 -12.71 -15.39 1.28
CA LEU A 61 -11.82 -15.98 0.29
C LEU A 61 -10.92 -17.05 0.91
N LEU A 62 -10.32 -16.78 2.08
CA LEU A 62 -9.48 -17.76 2.76
C LEU A 62 -10.26 -19.05 3.09
N ARG A 63 -11.46 -18.91 3.66
CA ARG A 63 -12.30 -20.08 3.98
C ARG A 63 -12.67 -20.87 2.73
N PHE A 64 -13.03 -20.16 1.65
CA PHE A 64 -13.33 -20.77 0.36
C PHE A 64 -12.12 -21.50 -0.21
N ALA A 65 -10.93 -20.88 -0.19
CA ALA A 65 -9.71 -21.51 -0.65
C ALA A 65 -9.34 -22.76 0.17
N LEU A 66 -9.48 -22.70 1.50
CA LEU A 66 -9.21 -23.84 2.38
C LEU A 66 -10.20 -25.00 2.20
N SER A 67 -11.42 -24.74 1.73
CA SER A 67 -12.40 -25.81 1.44
C SER A 67 -12.23 -26.42 0.05
N GLU A 68 -11.76 -25.64 -0.92
CA GLU A 68 -11.74 -26.04 -2.33
C GLU A 68 -10.35 -26.50 -2.82
N LEU A 69 -9.26 -25.93 -2.28
CA LEU A 69 -7.91 -26.28 -2.70
C LEU A 69 -7.43 -27.58 -2.03
N PRO A 70 -6.64 -28.41 -2.75
CA PRO A 70 -5.99 -29.55 -2.15
C PRO A 70 -4.85 -29.11 -1.23
N ARG A 71 -4.44 -30.01 -0.35
CA ARG A 71 -3.46 -29.73 0.70
C ARG A 71 -2.12 -29.23 0.16
N GLU A 72 -1.67 -29.74 -0.99
CA GLU A 72 -0.39 -29.33 -1.58
C GLU A 72 -0.40 -27.86 -1.99
N ASP A 73 -1.53 -27.35 -2.51
CA ASP A 73 -1.68 -25.95 -2.88
C ASP A 73 -1.82 -25.06 -1.63
N ILE A 74 -2.55 -25.54 -0.62
CA ILE A 74 -2.68 -24.85 0.68
C ILE A 74 -1.30 -24.66 1.32
N ASP A 75 -0.50 -25.74 1.37
CA ASP A 75 0.84 -25.72 1.94
C ASP A 75 1.78 -24.85 1.08
N GLY A 76 1.69 -24.97 -0.26
CA GLY A 76 2.50 -24.20 -1.21
C GLY A 76 2.25 -22.69 -1.17
N LEU A 77 0.98 -22.28 -1.00
CA LEU A 77 0.60 -20.87 -0.81
C LEU A 77 0.82 -20.42 0.64
N GLY A 78 1.07 -21.34 1.57
CA GLY A 78 1.22 -21.09 3.00
C GLY A 78 -0.04 -20.46 3.60
N LEU A 79 -1.21 -21.01 3.27
CA LEU A 79 -2.49 -20.54 3.81
C LEU A 79 -2.67 -21.03 5.25
N GLN A 80 -3.08 -20.13 6.13
CA GLN A 80 -3.35 -20.43 7.54
C GLN A 80 -4.69 -19.84 7.93
N THR A 81 -5.50 -20.57 8.69
CA THR A 81 -6.88 -20.21 9.04
C THR A 81 -7.01 -18.82 9.69
N ASP A 82 -5.99 -18.39 10.43
CA ASP A 82 -6.02 -17.17 11.23
C ASP A 82 -5.28 -15.99 10.59
N VAL A 83 -4.70 -16.17 9.39
CA VAL A 83 -3.91 -15.14 8.70
C VAL A 83 -4.71 -14.58 7.53
N LEU A 84 -4.97 -13.28 7.57
CA LEU A 84 -5.69 -12.58 6.52
C LEU A 84 -4.90 -12.64 5.19
N LEU A 85 -5.61 -12.88 4.08
CA LEU A 85 -5.03 -12.81 2.75
C LEU A 85 -4.83 -11.34 2.35
N ASP A 86 -3.62 -10.83 2.42
CA ASP A 86 -3.27 -9.52 1.86
C ASP A 86 -2.72 -9.69 0.44
N GLN A 87 -1.40 -9.58 0.22
CA GLN A 87 -0.78 -9.76 -1.09
C GLN A 87 -1.10 -11.12 -1.76
N LYS A 88 -1.32 -12.16 -0.95
CA LYS A 88 -1.61 -13.52 -1.43
C LYS A 88 -3.02 -13.71 -1.97
N ALA A 89 -3.92 -12.75 -1.76
CA ALA A 89 -5.32 -12.89 -2.17
C ALA A 89 -5.44 -13.18 -3.68
N PHE A 90 -4.63 -12.49 -4.50
CA PHE A 90 -4.61 -12.70 -5.94
C PHE A 90 -4.05 -14.08 -6.31
N ASP A 91 -2.94 -14.50 -5.71
CA ASP A 91 -2.32 -15.81 -5.99
C ASP A 91 -3.27 -16.97 -5.64
N VAL A 92 -4.04 -16.83 -4.55
CA VAL A 92 -5.09 -17.79 -4.17
C VAL A 92 -6.18 -17.86 -5.24
N ILE A 93 -6.63 -16.73 -5.77
CA ILE A 93 -7.62 -16.69 -6.84
C ILE A 93 -7.09 -17.37 -8.11
N GLU A 94 -5.84 -17.11 -8.49
CA GLU A 94 -5.24 -17.74 -9.66
C GLU A 94 -5.08 -19.26 -9.47
N ALA A 95 -4.70 -19.72 -8.27
CA ALA A 95 -4.64 -21.15 -7.96
C ALA A 95 -6.01 -21.83 -8.10
N LEU A 96 -7.08 -21.20 -7.56
CA LEU A 96 -8.46 -21.68 -7.69
C LEU A 96 -8.87 -21.77 -9.18
N LYS A 97 -8.58 -20.75 -9.98
CA LYS A 97 -8.87 -20.74 -11.42
C LYS A 97 -8.11 -21.82 -12.18
N GLN A 98 -6.83 -22.03 -11.88
CA GLN A 98 -6.01 -23.06 -12.50
C GLN A 98 -6.54 -24.48 -12.25
N ARG A 99 -7.24 -24.67 -11.12
CA ARG A 99 -7.95 -25.91 -10.78
C ARG A 99 -9.33 -26.03 -11.42
N GLY A 100 -9.77 -25.02 -12.19
CA GLY A 100 -11.09 -24.99 -12.81
C GLY A 100 -12.23 -24.70 -11.83
N ILE A 101 -11.91 -24.10 -10.68
CA ILE A 101 -12.90 -23.77 -9.65
C ILE A 101 -13.54 -22.43 -10.00
N THR A 102 -14.87 -22.39 -10.06
CA THR A 102 -15.62 -21.17 -10.34
C THR A 102 -15.46 -20.17 -9.20
N ILE A 103 -14.96 -18.97 -9.52
CA ILE A 103 -14.76 -17.91 -8.55
C ILE A 103 -16.09 -17.19 -8.29
N PRO A 104 -16.54 -17.07 -7.02
CA PRO A 104 -17.68 -16.21 -6.69
C PRO A 104 -17.47 -14.76 -7.12
N LEU A 105 -18.54 -14.10 -7.59
CA LEU A 105 -18.52 -12.71 -8.05
C LEU A 105 -17.90 -11.74 -7.02
N ALA A 106 -18.07 -12.02 -5.73
CA ALA A 106 -17.51 -11.24 -4.64
C ALA A 106 -15.97 -11.18 -4.63
N PHE A 107 -15.28 -12.10 -5.33
CA PHE A 107 -13.83 -12.15 -5.37
C PHE A 107 -13.25 -11.82 -6.76
N GLU A 108 -14.10 -11.56 -7.77
CA GLU A 108 -13.65 -11.33 -9.14
C GLU A 108 -12.83 -10.04 -9.31
N ALA A 109 -13.03 -9.05 -8.44
CA ALA A 109 -12.32 -7.78 -8.52
C ALA A 109 -11.09 -7.68 -7.60
N ILE A 110 -10.62 -8.81 -7.07
CA ILE A 110 -9.36 -8.85 -6.33
C ILE A 110 -8.20 -8.60 -7.29
N GLU A 111 -7.47 -7.53 -7.02
CA GLU A 111 -6.33 -7.09 -7.81
C GLU A 111 -5.02 -7.66 -7.24
N PRO A 112 -3.98 -7.83 -8.08
CA PRO A 112 -2.63 -8.14 -7.63
C PRO A 112 -2.05 -7.12 -6.64
N GLY A 113 -1.15 -7.59 -5.77
CA GLY A 113 -0.48 -6.76 -4.76
C GLY A 113 -1.25 -6.67 -3.44
N SER A 114 -0.64 -6.05 -2.42
CA SER A 114 -1.34 -5.77 -1.16
C SER A 114 -2.28 -4.59 -1.29
N ILE A 115 -3.23 -4.51 -0.37
CA ILE A 115 -4.16 -3.37 -0.26
C ILE A 115 -3.44 -2.03 -0.08
N TYR A 116 -2.22 -2.04 0.46
CA TYR A 116 -1.40 -0.84 0.63
C TYR A 116 -0.89 -0.26 -0.70
N HIS A 117 -1.00 -0.97 -1.81
CA HIS A 117 -0.70 -0.42 -3.15
C HIS A 117 -1.82 0.46 -3.69
N TRP A 118 -3.00 0.46 -3.07
CA TRP A 118 -4.15 1.21 -3.57
C TRP A 118 -3.93 2.71 -3.48
N GLN A 119 -4.36 3.43 -4.51
CA GLN A 119 -4.28 4.88 -4.54
C GLN A 119 -5.29 5.53 -3.58
N GLY A 120 -4.92 6.68 -3.03
CA GLY A 120 -5.79 7.45 -2.12
C GLY A 120 -5.89 6.89 -0.70
N ILE A 121 -5.02 5.95 -0.30
CA ILE A 121 -4.90 5.58 1.11
C ILE A 121 -4.32 6.75 1.90
N ASP A 122 -4.90 7.04 3.06
CA ASP A 122 -4.37 8.00 4.01
C ASP A 122 -4.06 7.33 5.35
N ILE A 123 -3.49 8.12 6.27
CA ILE A 123 -3.08 7.64 7.60
C ILE A 123 -4.22 6.97 8.38
N SER A 124 -5.45 7.47 8.23
CA SER A 124 -6.63 6.93 8.92
C SER A 124 -7.01 5.57 8.35
N ILE A 125 -6.97 5.41 7.02
CA ILE A 125 -7.28 4.14 6.36
C ILE A 125 -6.20 3.10 6.67
N VAL A 126 -4.91 3.43 6.55
CA VAL A 126 -3.84 2.46 6.80
C VAL A 126 -3.82 1.98 8.24
N GLN A 127 -4.10 2.87 9.20
CA GLN A 127 -4.21 2.46 10.60
C GLN A 127 -5.36 1.47 10.80
N LYS A 128 -6.54 1.74 10.22
CA LYS A 128 -7.70 0.84 10.30
C LYS A 128 -7.43 -0.50 9.61
N LEU A 129 -6.76 -0.50 8.45
CA LEU A 129 -6.35 -1.71 7.75
C LEU A 129 -5.41 -2.55 8.62
N HIS A 130 -4.39 -1.92 9.19
CA HIS A 130 -3.46 -2.59 10.09
C HIS A 130 -4.18 -3.19 11.30
N ASP A 131 -5.04 -2.42 11.97
CA ASP A 131 -5.85 -2.89 13.11
C ASP A 131 -6.81 -4.03 12.72
N ALA A 132 -7.22 -4.10 11.45
CA ALA A 132 -8.05 -5.17 10.89
C ALA A 132 -7.26 -6.43 10.48
N GLY A 133 -5.93 -6.42 10.63
CA GLY A 133 -5.04 -7.57 10.40
C GLY A 133 -4.30 -7.57 9.07
N PHE A 134 -4.36 -6.49 8.29
CA PHE A 134 -3.54 -6.32 7.08
C PHE A 134 -2.13 -5.86 7.48
N HIS A 135 -1.21 -6.80 7.72
CA HIS A 135 0.12 -6.47 8.24
C HIS A 135 1.22 -6.42 7.16
N ASP A 136 0.90 -6.66 5.89
CA ASP A 136 1.90 -6.80 4.83
C ASP A 136 2.24 -5.45 4.15
N VAL A 137 2.82 -4.57 4.95
CA VAL A 137 3.08 -3.16 4.59
C VAL A 137 4.26 -2.95 3.64
N ASP A 138 5.07 -3.98 3.39
CA ASP A 138 6.29 -3.91 2.56
C ASP A 138 6.31 -4.92 1.40
N SER A 139 5.15 -5.53 1.13
CA SER A 139 4.98 -6.45 -0.01
C SER A 139 5.38 -5.80 -1.33
N ALA A 140 6.10 -6.52 -2.18
CA ALA A 140 6.48 -6.01 -3.49
C ALA A 140 5.51 -6.50 -4.57
N HIS A 141 4.90 -5.57 -5.31
CA HIS A 141 4.09 -5.85 -6.47
C HIS A 141 4.77 -5.29 -7.74
N TYR A 142 5.13 -6.18 -8.69
CA TYR A 142 5.99 -5.86 -9.83
C TYR A 142 7.30 -5.14 -9.44
N GLY A 143 7.85 -5.47 -8.26
CA GLY A 143 9.04 -4.83 -7.70
C GLY A 143 8.79 -3.52 -6.95
N TYR A 144 7.59 -2.94 -7.03
CA TYR A 144 7.21 -1.74 -6.30
C TYR A 144 6.66 -2.11 -4.92
N THR A 145 7.13 -1.46 -3.85
CA THR A 145 6.52 -1.53 -2.53
C THR A 145 5.39 -0.49 -2.41
N PRO A 146 4.50 -0.55 -1.39
CA PRO A 146 3.49 0.47 -1.17
C PRO A 146 4.05 1.90 -1.09
N ILE A 147 5.21 2.09 -0.45
CA ILE A 147 5.86 3.40 -0.38
C ILE A 147 6.16 3.96 -1.78
N ALA A 148 6.52 3.09 -2.73
CA ALA A 148 6.80 3.48 -4.10
C ALA A 148 5.58 4.06 -4.84
N THR A 149 4.36 3.72 -4.41
CA THR A 149 3.11 4.13 -5.08
C THR A 149 2.53 5.45 -4.53
N ILE A 150 3.00 5.93 -3.37
CA ILE A 150 2.49 7.15 -2.71
C ILE A 150 2.90 8.43 -3.45
N VAL A 151 4.05 8.45 -4.14
CA VAL A 151 4.63 9.67 -4.72
C VAL A 151 4.73 9.64 -6.26
N PRO A 152 3.62 9.42 -7.00
CA PRO A 152 3.68 9.36 -8.45
C PRO A 152 3.95 10.72 -9.08
N SER A 153 3.51 11.83 -8.46
CA SER A 153 3.54 13.19 -9.03
C SER A 153 4.81 14.00 -8.72
N GLY A 154 5.70 13.47 -7.86
CA GLY A 154 6.92 14.18 -7.43
C GLY A 154 6.69 15.31 -6.43
N VAL A 155 5.45 15.59 -6.02
CA VAL A 155 5.13 16.60 -5.00
C VAL A 155 4.61 15.89 -3.75
N LEU A 156 5.39 15.94 -2.67
CA LEU A 156 4.98 15.41 -1.36
C LEU A 156 4.11 16.44 -0.61
N ARG A 157 2.93 15.99 -0.18
CA ARG A 157 2.03 16.71 0.73
C ARG A 157 2.38 16.36 2.18
N LEU A 158 1.96 17.19 3.14
CA LEU A 158 2.16 16.91 4.57
C LEU A 158 1.58 15.53 4.98
N ASN A 159 0.40 15.19 4.47
CA ASN A 159 -0.23 13.88 4.73
C ASN A 159 0.60 12.72 4.18
N ASP A 160 1.32 12.92 3.07
CA ASP A 160 2.19 11.89 2.49
C ASP A 160 3.38 11.63 3.40
N VAL A 161 3.94 12.68 4.04
CA VAL A 161 5.04 12.53 5.00
C VAL A 161 4.58 11.75 6.24
N GLU A 162 3.40 12.05 6.77
CA GLU A 162 2.83 11.28 7.90
C GLU A 162 2.60 9.81 7.53
N LEU A 163 2.09 9.56 6.33
CA LEU A 163 1.88 8.22 5.81
C LEU A 163 3.20 7.46 5.66
N LEU A 164 4.23 8.10 5.09
CA LEU A 164 5.57 7.52 4.98
C LEU A 164 6.16 7.15 6.35
N LEU A 165 6.11 8.06 7.32
CA LEU A 165 6.57 7.77 8.70
C LEU A 165 5.81 6.63 9.34
N TRP A 166 4.51 6.50 9.04
CA TRP A 166 3.72 5.36 9.49
C TRP A 166 4.20 4.05 8.86
N PHE A 167 4.45 4.00 7.56
CA PHE A 167 5.00 2.82 6.90
C PHE A 167 6.36 2.42 7.50
N GLU A 168 7.26 3.38 7.72
CA GLU A 168 8.57 3.14 8.35
C GLU A 168 8.40 2.51 9.74
N LYS A 169 7.52 3.09 10.56
CA LYS A 169 7.23 2.61 11.92
C LYS A 169 6.68 1.17 11.93
N HIS A 170 6.01 0.74 10.86
CA HIS A 170 5.45 -0.61 10.72
C HIS A 170 6.37 -1.56 9.92
N GLY A 171 7.61 -1.16 9.66
CA GLY A 171 8.66 -2.04 9.13
C GLY A 171 8.84 -1.99 7.61
N ALA A 172 8.24 -1.02 6.91
CA ALA A 172 8.44 -0.87 5.49
C ALA A 172 9.85 -0.35 5.15
N ASN A 173 10.41 -0.86 4.04
CA ASN A 173 11.78 -0.59 3.64
C ASN A 173 11.87 0.56 2.63
N PHE A 174 12.26 1.74 3.12
CA PHE A 174 12.49 2.94 2.31
C PHE A 174 13.66 2.81 1.32
N TYR A 175 14.54 1.85 1.55
CA TYR A 175 15.72 1.60 0.73
C TYR A 175 15.53 0.46 -0.26
N ALA A 176 14.31 -0.08 -0.39
CA ALA A 176 13.99 -1.06 -1.40
C ALA A 176 14.38 -0.51 -2.78
N PRO A 177 15.16 -1.26 -3.59
CA PRO A 177 15.47 -0.84 -4.94
C PRO A 177 14.17 -0.77 -5.73
N LEU A 178 14.00 0.35 -6.45
CA LEU A 178 12.94 0.40 -7.45
C LEU A 178 13.31 -0.56 -8.58
N PRO A 179 12.34 -1.30 -9.14
CA PRO A 179 12.59 -2.09 -10.32
C PRO A 179 13.08 -1.14 -11.42
N ALA A 180 14.16 -1.54 -12.10
CA ALA A 180 14.63 -0.77 -13.24
C ALA A 180 13.45 -0.65 -14.21
N PRO A 181 13.08 0.56 -14.64
CA PRO A 181 11.99 0.70 -15.58
C PRO A 181 12.39 -0.03 -16.86
N ASP A 182 11.65 -1.08 -17.23
CA ASP A 182 11.79 -1.76 -18.52
C ASP A 182 11.49 -0.83 -19.72
N TYR A 183 11.20 0.45 -19.46
CA TYR A 183 10.98 1.50 -20.45
C TYR A 183 12.19 1.82 -21.35
N TYR A 184 13.38 1.28 -21.07
CA TYR A 184 14.58 1.51 -21.89
C TYR A 184 15.21 0.22 -22.42
N SER A 185 14.50 -0.49 -23.30
CA SER A 185 15.18 -1.32 -24.32
C SER A 185 15.86 -0.48 -25.42
N CYS A 186 15.80 0.85 -25.33
CA CYS A 186 16.53 1.76 -26.20
C CYS A 186 17.85 2.16 -25.52
N THR A 187 18.93 1.46 -25.88
CA THR A 187 20.35 1.76 -25.58
C THR A 187 20.71 1.90 -24.09
N ARG A 188 20.93 0.75 -23.46
CA ARG A 188 21.56 0.63 -22.14
C ARG A 188 23.04 1.03 -22.23
N ASP A 189 23.42 2.14 -21.61
CA ASP A 189 24.82 2.43 -21.26
C ASP A 189 25.03 1.87 -19.86
N ASP A 190 25.81 0.79 -19.75
CA ASP A 190 26.03 0.03 -18.51
C ASP A 190 26.91 0.79 -17.47
N SER A 191 27.26 2.05 -17.73
CA SER A 191 28.11 2.87 -16.85
C SER A 191 27.35 3.70 -15.80
N LEU A 192 26.01 3.74 -15.83
CA LEU A 192 25.23 4.55 -14.88
C LEU A 192 24.86 3.76 -13.61
N PRO A 193 25.17 4.27 -12.40
CA PRO A 193 24.77 3.63 -11.16
C PRO A 193 23.25 3.60 -11.01
N SER A 194 22.73 2.54 -10.41
CA SER A 194 21.33 2.39 -9.98
C SER A 194 20.86 3.68 -9.28
N ILE A 195 20.05 4.46 -9.98
CA ILE A 195 19.39 5.62 -9.38
C ILE A 195 18.28 5.06 -8.51
N HIS A 196 18.21 5.46 -7.23
CA HIS A 196 17.05 5.21 -6.36
C HIS A 196 16.09 6.43 -6.40
N PRO A 197 15.05 6.45 -7.25
CA PRO A 197 14.12 7.57 -7.35
C PRO A 197 13.36 7.89 -6.06
N ILE A 198 13.03 6.88 -5.22
CA ILE A 198 12.37 7.12 -3.93
C ILE A 198 13.32 7.89 -3.01
N THR A 199 14.57 7.43 -2.88
CA THR A 199 15.55 8.10 -2.02
C THR A 199 15.82 9.52 -2.50
N HIS A 200 15.86 9.78 -3.82
CA HIS A 200 16.01 11.14 -4.35
C HIS A 200 14.79 12.04 -4.06
N ARG A 201 13.56 11.55 -4.27
CA ARG A 201 12.33 12.33 -4.06
C ARG A 201 12.00 12.54 -2.58
N THR A 202 12.24 11.53 -1.76
CA THR A 202 12.08 11.59 -0.31
C THR A 202 13.17 12.46 0.31
N ALA A 203 14.44 12.33 -0.12
CA ALA A 203 15.53 13.22 0.30
C ALA A 203 15.25 14.68 -0.07
N GLU A 204 14.84 14.96 -1.31
CA GLU A 204 14.49 16.31 -1.76
C GLU A 204 13.37 16.94 -0.90
N ALA A 205 12.32 16.17 -0.58
CA ALA A 205 11.22 16.64 0.27
C ALA A 205 11.59 16.80 1.75
N PHE A 206 12.59 16.06 2.25
CA PHE A 206 13.18 16.29 3.58
C PHE A 206 14.26 17.39 3.59
N GLY A 207 14.42 18.14 2.50
CA GLY A 207 15.45 19.18 2.39
C GLY A 207 16.88 18.65 2.27
N ILE A 208 17.03 17.34 2.07
CA ILE A 208 18.29 16.68 1.73
C ILE A 208 18.42 16.81 0.21
N THR A 209 19.01 17.90 -0.26
CA THR A 209 19.42 17.99 -1.66
C THR A 209 20.50 16.94 -1.90
N ALA A 210 20.12 15.80 -2.49
CA ALA A 210 21.07 14.98 -3.21
C ALA A 210 21.50 15.80 -4.43
N SER A 211 22.50 16.66 -4.22
CA SER A 211 23.18 17.36 -5.29
C SER A 211 23.69 16.31 -6.27
N SER A 212 23.29 16.45 -7.53
CA SER A 212 23.84 15.68 -8.66
C SER A 212 25.37 15.82 -8.80
N ALA A 213 26.03 16.66 -8.00
CA ALA A 213 27.47 16.81 -7.94
C ALA A 213 28.24 15.64 -7.29
N TRP A 214 27.58 14.65 -6.70
CA TRP A 214 28.28 13.47 -6.12
C TRP A 214 28.64 12.38 -7.14
N LEU A 215 28.29 12.56 -8.42
CA LEU A 215 28.62 11.61 -9.49
C LEU A 215 29.86 11.99 -10.33
N CYS A 216 30.65 12.99 -9.92
CA CYS A 216 31.94 13.28 -10.55
C CYS A 216 33.04 13.55 -9.51
N GLU A 217 33.93 12.56 -9.37
CA GLU A 217 35.31 12.56 -8.85
C GLU A 217 35.75 13.41 -7.62
N GLN A 218 36.18 12.64 -6.60
CA GLN A 218 37.37 12.74 -5.72
C GLN A 218 37.60 13.94 -4.78
N ASP A 219 37.88 13.54 -3.53
CA ASP A 219 38.57 14.22 -2.42
C ASP A 219 37.90 15.42 -1.74
N PHE A 220 37.37 15.22 -0.53
CA PHE A 220 37.99 15.74 0.70
C PHE A 220 37.28 15.21 1.98
N LEU A 221 38.07 15.11 3.04
CA LEU A 221 37.81 14.42 4.31
C LEU A 221 36.66 15.01 5.17
N GLY A 222 35.90 14.12 5.79
CA GLY A 222 35.28 14.34 7.11
C GLY A 222 33.77 14.65 7.10
N GLY A 223 32.94 13.68 7.50
CA GLY A 223 31.50 13.91 7.63
C GLY A 223 30.67 12.73 8.14
N ARG A 224 31.14 12.01 9.15
CA ARG A 224 30.29 11.05 9.90
C ARG A 224 29.63 11.78 11.07
N ASP A 225 28.47 12.43 10.89
CA ASP A 225 27.61 12.81 12.04
C ASP A 225 26.18 13.35 11.76
N LEU A 226 25.64 13.29 10.54
CA LEU A 226 24.36 13.98 10.24
C LEU A 226 23.07 13.21 10.57
N LEU A 227 23.11 11.92 10.88
CA LEU A 227 21.91 11.16 11.26
C LEU A 227 21.56 11.22 12.76
N ARG A 228 22.41 11.80 13.63
CA ARG A 228 22.14 11.93 15.08
C ARG A 228 21.36 13.19 15.47
N ASN A 229 21.37 14.23 14.65
CA ASN A 229 20.82 15.53 15.05
C ASN A 229 19.33 15.73 14.75
N ILE A 230 18.69 14.86 13.97
CA ILE A 230 17.25 14.94 13.68
C ILE A 230 16.41 14.26 14.78
N PHE A 231 17.00 13.41 15.62
CA PHE A 231 16.30 12.70 16.71
C PHE A 231 16.45 13.32 18.12
N CYS A 232 17.09 14.49 18.28
CA CYS A 232 17.19 15.17 19.58
C CYS A 232 16.15 16.28 19.75
N VAL A 233 14.88 15.91 19.93
CA VAL A 233 13.88 16.82 20.54
C VAL A 233 14.10 16.82 22.05
N ARG A 234 14.74 17.88 22.55
CA ARG A 234 14.89 18.21 23.98
C ARG A 234 13.52 18.22 24.67
N ARG A 235 13.33 17.35 25.67
CA ARG A 235 12.47 17.66 26.83
C ARG A 235 13.16 18.78 27.63
N SER A 236 12.50 19.92 27.76
CA SER A 236 12.85 20.91 28.80
C SER A 236 11.53 21.30 29.48
N GLY A 237 11.30 20.74 30.66
CA GLY A 237 10.29 21.23 31.62
C GLY A 237 10.89 22.32 32.51
N PRO A 238 10.06 23.15 33.16
CA PRO A 238 10.54 24.30 33.92
C PRO A 238 10.92 23.92 35.36
N LEU A 239 11.95 24.59 35.88
CA LEU A 239 12.16 24.84 37.31
C LEU A 239 12.19 26.35 37.50
#